data_AF-A0A0F9PU53-F1
#
_entry.id   AF-A0A0F9PU53-F1
#
_cell.length_a   1.000
_cell.length_b   1.000
_cell.length_c   1.000
_cell.angle_alpha   90.00
_cell.angle_beta   90.00
_cell.angle_gamma   90.00
#
_symmetry.space_group_name_H-M   'P 1'
#
loop_
_entity.id
_entity.type
_entity.pdbx_description
1 polymer ?
#
loop_
_entity_poly.entity_id
_entity_poly.type
_entity_poly.pdbx_seq_one_letter_code
_entity_poly.pdbx_strand_id
1 'polypeptide(L)' 'MIRLVTKPHEETGGEMVQVWDGDVFVAGVYPHEDGVRIVSKYLDGVDTEPVYPPAVVVKFSRDEPIKAG' A
#
# COMPACT_ATOMS: atom_id res chain seq x y z
N MET A 1 3.92 -13.28 13.70
CA MET A 1 5.10 -12.38 13.72
C MET A 1 5.02 -11.57 12.44
N ILE A 2 4.93 -10.25 12.56
CA ILE A 2 4.82 -9.37 11.40
C ILE A 2 6.19 -9.24 10.73
N ARG A 3 6.22 -9.41 9.40
CA ARG A 3 7.39 -9.26 8.54
C ARG A 3 7.09 -8.27 7.42
N LEU A 4 8.07 -7.42 7.12
CA LEU A 4 8.02 -6.46 6.01
C LEU A 4 9.02 -6.91 4.93
N VAL A 5 8.58 -6.96 3.68
CA VAL A 5 9.41 -7.39 2.56
C VAL A 5 9.24 -6.43 1.39
N THR A 6 10.34 -5.98 0.79
CA THR A 6 10.31 -5.19 -0.45
C THR A 6 10.25 -6.12 -1.66
N LYS A 7 9.33 -5.83 -2.59
CA LYS A 7 9.14 -6.56 -3.85
C LYS A 7 8.76 -5.59 -4.97
N PRO A 8 9.07 -5.93 -6.23
CA PRO A 8 8.47 -5.24 -7.37
C PRO A 8 6.95 -5.40 -7.36
N HIS A 9 6.22 -4.33 -7.64
CA HIS A 9 4.79 -4.33 -7.88
C HIS A 9 4.54 -4.83 -9.31
N GLU A 10 3.88 -5.98 -9.47
CA GLU A 10 3.79 -6.67 -10.76
C GLU A 10 3.12 -5.83 -11.85
N GLU A 11 2.10 -5.04 -11.50
CA GLU A 11 1.34 -4.26 -12.48
C GLU A 11 2.02 -2.94 -12.86
N THR A 12 2.79 -2.34 -11.94
CA THR A 12 3.35 -0.99 -12.15
C THR A 12 4.86 -1.02 -12.36
N GLY A 13 5.51 -2.14 -12.08
CA GLY A 13 6.98 -2.29 -12.07
C GLY A 13 7.69 -1.51 -10.96
N GLY A 14 6.96 -0.74 -10.14
CA GLY A 14 7.50 0.07 -9.04
C GLY A 14 7.84 -0.74 -7.80
N GLU A 15 8.40 -0.10 -6.78
CA GLU A 15 8.64 -0.75 -5.49
C GLU A 15 7.35 -0.85 -4.65
N MET A 16 7.18 -1.99 -3.99
CA MET A 16 6.12 -2.24 -3.02
C MET A 16 6.71 -2.84 -1.74
N VAL A 17 6.18 -2.41 -0.60
CA VAL A 17 6.37 -3.08 0.69
C VAL A 17 5.19 -4.01 0.93
N GLN A 18 5.47 -5.28 1.17
CA GLN A 18 4.48 -6.27 1.57
C GLN A 18 4.55 -6.50 3.07
N VAL A 19 3.39 -6.54 3.72
CA VAL A 19 3.21 -6.90 5.13
C VAL A 19 2.70 -8.33 5.20
N TRP A 20 3.43 -9.17 5.95
CA TRP A 20 3.11 -10.58 6.13
C TRP A 20 2.95 -10.91 7.62
N ASP A 21 1.95 -11.72 7.98
CA ASP A 21 1.88 -12.36 9.30
C ASP A 21 1.98 -13.87 9.14
N GLY A 22 3.12 -14.43 9.56
CA GLY A 22 3.47 -15.80 9.16
C GLY A 22 3.57 -15.90 7.64
N ASP A 23 2.74 -16.75 7.03
CA ASP A 23 2.68 -16.94 5.57
C ASP A 23 1.45 -16.25 4.94
N VAL A 24 0.71 -15.46 5.72
CA VAL A 24 -0.47 -14.74 5.25
C VAL A 24 -0.07 -13.35 4.76
N PHE A 25 -0.38 -13.05 3.48
CA PHE A 25 -0.29 -11.70 2.95
C PHE A 25 -1.36 -10.82 3.60
N VAL A 26 -0.92 -9.79 4.33
CA VAL A 26 -1.80 -8.89 5.07
C VAL A 26 -2.09 -7.64 4.25
N ALA A 27 -1.07 -6.96 3.73
CA ALA A 27 -1.23 -5.73 2.98
C ALA A 27 -0.05 -5.45 2.05
N GLY A 28 -0.30 -4.66 1.01
CA GLY A 28 0.72 -4.06 0.16
C GLY A 28 0.70 -2.54 0.29
N VAL A 29 1.88 -1.92 0.32
CA VAL A 29 2.04 -0.46 0.35
C VAL A 29 2.96 -0.05 -0.79
N TYR A 30 2.49 0.82 -1.67
CA TYR A 30 3.25 1.26 -2.83
C TYR A 30 2.92 2.72 -3.22
N PRO A 31 3.79 3.39 -4.01
CA PRO A 31 3.58 4.77 -4.43
C PRO A 31 2.27 4.98 -5.20
N HIS A 32 1.65 6.14 -4.99
CA HIS A 32 0.50 6.64 -5.73
C HIS A 32 0.78 8.10 -6.15
N GLU A 33 0.15 8.58 -7.23
CA GLU A 33 0.39 9.95 -7.76
C GLU A 33 0.28 11.07 -6.71
N ASP A 34 -0.64 10.91 -5.76
CA ASP A 34 -0.96 11.87 -4.71
C ASP A 34 -0.43 11.47 -3.31
N GLY A 35 0.27 10.34 -3.18
CA GLY A 35 0.62 9.80 -1.87
C GLY A 35 1.07 8.35 -1.86
N VAL A 36 0.56 7.57 -0.90
CA VAL A 36 0.78 6.12 -0.84
C VAL A 36 -0.54 5.38 -0.92
N ARG A 37 -0.55 4.27 -1.64
CA ARG A 37 -1.68 3.33 -1.67
C ARG A 37 -1.40 2.18 -0.72
N ILE A 38 -2.40 1.83 0.07
CA ILE A 38 -2.42 0.64 0.93
C ILE A 38 -3.51 -0.27 0.38
N VAL A 39 -3.16 -1.50 0.01
CA VAL A 39 -4.08 -2.52 -0.49
C VAL A 39 -4.15 -3.69 0.49
N SER A 40 -5.35 -4.14 0.81
CA SER A 40 -5.55 -5.31 1.67
C SER A 40 -6.99 -5.82 1.58
N LYS A 41 -7.16 -7.14 1.54
CA LYS A 41 -8.48 -7.78 1.68
C LYS A 41 -9.10 -7.65 3.08
N TYR A 42 -8.34 -7.16 4.05
CA TYR A 42 -8.76 -6.98 5.44
C TYR A 42 -9.13 -5.53 5.78
N LEU A 43 -9.02 -4.61 4.83
CA LEU A 43 -9.51 -3.24 5.03
C LEU A 43 -11.03 -3.22 5.08
N ASP A 44 -11.56 -2.42 5.99
CA ASP A 44 -12.98 -2.14 6.16
C ASP A 44 -13.23 -0.64 6.04
N GLY A 45 -14.43 -0.25 5.60
CA GLY A 45 -14.82 1.15 5.45
C GLY A 45 -14.10 1.91 4.32
N VAL A 46 -13.56 1.19 3.32
CA VAL A 46 -12.94 1.78 2.13
C VAL A 46 -13.74 1.40 0.89
N ASP A 47 -13.94 2.36 -0.03
CA ASP A 47 -14.60 2.08 -1.31
C ASP A 47 -13.70 1.24 -2.22
N THR A 48 -14.30 0.28 -2.91
CA THR A 48 -13.57 -0.68 -3.76
C THR A 48 -14.21 -0.81 -5.13
N GLU A 49 -13.40 -0.83 -6.18
CA GLU A 49 -13.86 -1.28 -7.49
C GLU A 49 -13.93 -2.82 -7.54
N PRO A 50 -14.88 -3.43 -8.28
CA PRO A 50 -15.12 -4.88 -8.24
C PRO A 50 -13.93 -5.77 -8.64
N VAL A 51 -12.94 -5.21 -9.34
CA VAL A 51 -11.81 -5.95 -9.94
C VAL A 51 -10.56 -5.92 -9.05
N TYR A 52 -10.51 -5.01 -8.07
CA TYR A 52 -9.33 -4.78 -7.25
C TYR A 52 -9.59 -5.12 -5.77
N PRO A 53 -8.57 -5.55 -5.02
CA PRO A 53 -8.70 -5.69 -3.58
C PRO A 53 -9.00 -4.31 -2.96
N PRO A 54 -9.64 -4.27 -1.78
CA PRO A 54 -9.87 -3.03 -1.07
C PRO A 54 -8.57 -2.23 -0.89
N ALA A 55 -8.66 -0.93 -1.14
CA ALA A 55 -7.50 -0.05 -1.07
C ALA A 55 -7.87 1.33 -0.55
N VAL A 56 -6.91 1.96 0.12
CA VAL A 56 -6.98 3.38 0.53
C VAL A 56 -5.77 4.12 -0.02
N VAL A 57 -5.98 5.34 -0.48
CA VAL A 57 -4.91 6.26 -0.85
C VAL A 57 -4.77 7.28 0.28
N VAL A 58 -3.64 7.23 0.99
CA VAL A 58 -3.27 8.25 1.97
C VAL A 58 -2.52 9.34 1.23
N LYS A 59 -3.20 10.47 1.00
CA LYS A 59 -2.61 11.63 0.31
C LYS A 59 -1.60 12.34 1.20
N PHE A 60 -0.49 12.78 0.62
CA PHE A 60 0.47 13.61 1.36
C PHE A 60 -0.10 15.00 1.58
N SER A 61 0.16 15.55 2.77
CA SER A 61 -0.14 16.97 3.02
C SER A 61 0.68 17.84 2.08
N ARG A 62 0.08 18.91 1.58
CA ARG A 62 0.79 19.94 0.80
C ARG A 62 1.48 20.96 1.70
N ASP A 63 1.11 20.99 2.98
CA ASP A 63 1.58 22.01 3.93
C ASP A 63 2.92 21.65 4.56
N GLU A 64 3.26 20.36 4.64
CA GLU A 64 4.53 19.87 5.17
C GLU A 64 5.25 18.98 4.14
N PRO A 65 6.36 19.45 3.54
CA PRO A 65 7.08 18.66 2.55
C PRO A 65 7.77 17.46 3.21
N ILE A 66 7.74 16.31 2.53
CA ILE A 66 8.50 15.11 2.92
C ILE A 66 9.99 15.45 2.89
N LYS A 67 10.65 15.39 4.05
CA LYS A 67 12.09 15.56 4.15
C LYS A 67 12.77 14.25 3.74
N ALA A 68 13.65 14.31 2.75
CA ALA A 68 14.55 13.19 2.46
C ALA A 68 15.46 12.97 3.68
N GLY A 69 15.51 11.73 4.16
CA GLY A 69 16.41 11.28 5.23
C GLY A 69 17.82 10.97 4.74
#